data_AF-A0A520H3Z6-F1
#
_entry.id   AF-A0A520H3Z6-F1
#
_cell.length_a   1.000
_cell.length_b   1.000
_cell.length_c   1.000
_cell.angle_alpha   90.00
_cell.angle_beta   90.00
_cell.angle_gamma   90.00
#
_symmetry.space_group_name_H-M   'P 1'
#
loop_
_entity.id
_entity.type
_entity.pdbx_description
1 polymer ?
#
loop_
_entity_poly.entity_id
_entity_poly.type
_entity_poly.pdbx_seq_one_letter_code
_entity_poly.pdbx_strand_id
1 'polypeptide(L)' 'MADLEPLIAAAPEFVLIGTGAVLVRPPLALIRALEDRGVGVEAMDSRAAARAWGVLRGEGRIIAAALYPLDA' A
#
# COMPACT_ATOMS: atom_id res chain seq x y z
N MET A 1 -5.72 7.66 7.21
CA MET A 1 -6.81 6.66 7.26
C MET A 1 -7.89 6.96 6.24
N ALA A 2 -8.45 8.19 6.20
CA ALA A 2 -9.52 8.53 5.24
C ALA A 2 -9.18 8.17 3.77
N ASP A 3 -7.94 8.45 3.32
CA ASP A 3 -7.52 8.16 1.94
C ASP A 3 -7.42 6.67 1.61
N LEU A 4 -7.29 5.81 2.64
CA LEU A 4 -7.15 4.36 2.47
C LEU A 4 -8.47 3.61 2.63
N GLU A 5 -9.51 4.25 3.16
CA GLU A 5 -10.80 3.60 3.41
C GLU A 5 -11.39 2.88 2.19
N PRO A 6 -11.37 3.46 0.97
CA PRO A 6 -11.86 2.78 -0.22
C PRO A 6 -11.06 1.51 -0.56
N LEU A 7 -9.76 1.50 -0.25
CA LEU A 7 -8.88 0.35 -0.48
C LEU A 7 -9.17 -0.76 0.50
N ILE A 8 -9.44 -0.42 1.76
CA ILE A 8 -9.70 -1.41 2.81
C ILE A 8 -11.09 -2.05 2.63
N ALA A 9 -12.07 -1.30 2.12
CA ALA A 9 -13.40 -1.83 1.82
C ALA A 9 -13.38 -2.99 0.80
N ALA A 10 -12.34 -3.06 -0.05
CA ALA A 10 -12.14 -4.16 -0.99
C ALA A 10 -11.51 -5.42 -0.37
N ALA A 11 -11.23 -5.40 0.95
CA ALA A 11 -10.62 -6.49 1.72
C ALA A 11 -9.37 -7.11 1.05
N PRO A 12 -8.34 -6.31 0.73
CA PRO A 12 -7.12 -6.82 0.13
C PRO A 12 -6.31 -7.64 1.14
N GLU A 13 -5.50 -8.57 0.61
CA GLU A 13 -4.52 -9.33 1.41
C GLU A 13 -3.54 -8.38 2.12
N PHE A 14 -3.09 -7.34 1.42
CA PHE A 14 -2.25 -6.27 1.96
C PHE A 14 -2.28 -5.04 1.04
N VAL A 15 -1.79 -3.92 1.57
CA VAL A 15 -1.64 -2.65 0.83
C VAL A 15 -0.16 -2.35 0.61
N LEU A 16 0.20 -2.12 -0.65
CA LEU A 16 1.48 -1.50 -1.02
C LEU A 16 1.40 0.00 -0.79
N ILE A 17 2.27 0.54 0.06
CA ILE A 17 2.42 1.98 0.30
C ILE A 17 3.67 2.46 -0.44
N GLY A 18 3.46 3.13 -1.57
CA GLY A 18 4.51 3.83 -2.31
C GLY A 18 4.75 5.20 -1.69
N THR A 19 5.95 5.45 -1.16
CA THR A 19 6.24 6.67 -0.38
C THR A 19 6.94 7.79 -1.17
N GLY A 20 6.74 7.82 -2.48
CA GLY A 20 7.30 8.82 -3.38
C GLY A 20 8.65 8.38 -3.94
N ALA A 21 9.59 9.32 -4.07
CA ALA A 21 10.90 9.03 -4.66
C ALA A 21 11.79 8.10 -3.81
N VAL A 22 11.56 8.05 -2.50
CA VAL A 22 12.36 7.27 -1.55
C VAL A 22 11.45 6.48 -0.61
N LEU A 23 11.96 5.38 -0.08
CA LEU A 23 11.28 4.63 0.98
C LEU A 23 11.26 5.46 2.27
N VAL A 24 10.05 5.73 2.76
CA VAL A 24 9.78 6.30 4.08
C VAL A 24 8.98 5.27 4.87
N ARG A 25 9.33 5.08 6.15
CA ARG A 25 8.58 4.15 7.00
C ARG A 25 7.22 4.75 7.35
N PRO A 26 6.10 4.03 7.08
CA PRO A 26 4.79 4.50 7.51
C PRO A 26 4.74 4.63 9.04
N PRO A 27 3.93 5.57 9.57
CA PRO A 27 3.72 5.69 11.01
C PRO A 27 3.20 4.37 11.61
N LEU A 28 3.72 3.96 12.77
CA LEU A 28 3.31 2.72 13.44
C LEU A 28 1.80 2.66 13.70
N ALA A 29 1.19 3.81 14.01
CA ALA A 29 -0.27 3.90 14.21
C ALA A 29 -1.06 3.53 12.95
N LEU A 30 -0.56 3.87 11.76
CA LEU A 30 -1.18 3.51 10.50
C LEU A 30 -1.08 1.99 10.25
N ILE A 31 0.10 1.43 10.50
CA ILE A 31 0.34 -0.02 10.35
C ILE A 31 -0.63 -0.79 11.24
N ARG A 32 -0.70 -0.46 12.54
CA ARG A 32 -1.62 -1.10 13.49
C ARG A 32 -3.08 -0.96 13.08
N ALA A 33 -3.50 0.22 12.64
CA ALA A 33 -4.88 0.45 12.22
C ALA A 33 -5.30 -0.40 11.00
N LEU A 34 -4.35 -0.76 10.13
CA LEU A 34 -4.58 -1.67 9.00
C LEU A 34 -4.52 -3.14 9.43
N GLU A 35 -3.54 -3.49 10.28
CA GLU A 35 -3.42 -4.83 10.87
C GLU A 35 -4.66 -5.24 11.68
N ASP A 36 -5.21 -4.32 12.47
CA ASP A 36 -6.46 -4.53 13.24
C ASP A 36 -7.67 -4.84 12.33
N ARG A 37 -7.57 -4.49 11.04
CA ARG A 37 -8.56 -4.79 10.00
C ARG A 37 -8.18 -6.01 9.16
N GLY A 38 -7.14 -6.74 9.54
CA GLY A 38 -6.63 -7.91 8.83
C GLY A 38 -5.86 -7.59 7.55
N VAL A 39 -5.43 -6.34 7.36
CA VAL A 39 -4.76 -5.89 6.13
C VAL A 39 -3.29 -5.62 6.41
N GLY A 40 -2.40 -6.38 5.77
CA GLY A 40 -0.96 -6.17 5.87
C GLY A 40 -0.50 -4.86 5.20
N VAL A 41 0.69 -4.37 5.58
CA VAL A 41 1.29 -3.15 5.01
C VAL A 41 2.71 -3.45 4.52
N GLU A 42 2.95 -3.16 3.25
CA GLU A 42 4.29 -3.22 2.65
C GLU A 42 4.68 -1.85 2.09
N ALA A 43 5.75 -1.26 2.61
CA ALA A 43 6.23 0.06 2.18
C ALA A 43 7.45 -0.05 1.26
N MET A 44 7.47 0.77 0.21
CA MET A 44 8.58 0.89 -0.74
C MET A 44 8.54 2.28 -1.41
N ASP A 45 9.54 2.64 -2.20
CA ASP A 45 9.40 3.80 -3.09
C ASP A 45 8.26 3.57 -4.09
N SER A 46 7.64 4.64 -4.57
CA SER A 46 6.43 4.54 -5.41
C SER A 46 6.70 3.84 -6.75
N ARG A 47 7.92 3.90 -7.28
CA ARG A 47 8.25 3.20 -8.53
C ARG A 47 8.32 1.69 -8.31
N ALA A 48 8.93 1.25 -7.21
CA ALA A 48 8.93 -0.14 -6.81
C ALA A 48 7.50 -0.65 -6.53
N ALA A 49 6.69 0.13 -5.79
CA ALA A 49 5.30 -0.24 -5.48
C ALA A 49 4.46 -0.43 -6.74
N ALA A 50 4.54 0.47 -7.71
CA ALA A 50 3.78 0.34 -8.95
C ALA A 50 4.18 -0.90 -9.76
N ARG A 51 5.48 -1.24 -9.78
CA ARG A 51 5.98 -2.45 -10.45
C ARG A 51 5.50 -3.72 -9.74
N ALA A 52 5.64 -3.78 -8.42
CA ALA A 52 5.19 -4.90 -7.61
C ALA A 52 3.68 -5.11 -7.77
N TRP A 53 2.90 -4.03 -7.75
CA TRP A 53 1.45 -4.09 -7.97
C TRP A 53 1.09 -4.74 -9.30
N GLY A 54 1.76 -4.34 -10.39
CA GLY A 54 1.52 -4.92 -11.72
C GLY A 54 1.80 -6.43 -11.77
N VAL A 55 2.91 -6.88 -11.17
CA VAL A 55 3.28 -8.30 -11.09
C VAL A 55 2.24 -9.08 -10.29
N LEU A 56 1.94 -8.65 -9.06
CA LEU A 56 1.05 -9.35 -8.14
C LEU A 56 -0.40 -9.41 -8.64
N ARG A 57 -0.87 -8.35 -9.29
CA ARG A 57 -2.18 -8.37 -9.96
C ARG A 57 -2.19 -9.27 -11.18
N GLY A 58 -1.08 -9.34 -11.93
CA GLY A 58 -0.89 -10.31 -13.02
C GLY A 58 -0.94 -11.76 -12.54
N GLU A 59 -0.52 -12.02 -11.31
CA GLU A 59 -0.64 -13.31 -10.61
C GLU A 59 -2.05 -13.59 -10.05
N GLY A 60 -2.99 -12.65 -10.19
CA GLY A 60 -4.36 -12.80 -9.71
C GLY A 60 -4.57 -12.49 -8.22
N ARG A 61 -3.56 -11.96 -7.52
CA ARG A 61 -3.67 -11.60 -6.10
C ARG A 61 -4.62 -10.44 -5.86
N ILE A 62 -5.26 -10.43 -4.70
CA ILE A 62 -6.18 -9.37 -4.29
C ILE A 62 -5.41 -8.40 -3.41
N ILE A 63 -4.81 -7.39 -4.03
CA ILE A 63 -3.98 -6.38 -3.37
C ILE A 63 -4.43 -4.97 -3.75
N ALA A 64 -4.10 -4.02 -2.89
CA ALA A 64 -4.30 -2.60 -3.14
C ALA A 64 -2.95 -1.86 -3.12
N ALA A 65 -2.90 -0.68 -3.73
CA ALA A 65 -1.75 0.21 -3.67
C ALA A 65 -2.18 1.65 -3.46
N ALA A 66 -1.46 2.36 -2.59
CA ALA A 66 -1.54 3.81 -2.44
C ALA A 66 -0.16 4.39 -2.74
N LEU A 67 -0.07 5.25 -3.75
CA LEU A 67 1.20 5.73 -4.30
C LEU A 67 1.28 7.26 -4.15
N TYR A 68 2.24 7.73 -3.38
CA TYR A 68 2.62 9.14 -3.44
C TYR A 68 3.31 9.45 -4.78
N PRO A 69 3.10 10.65 -5.34
CA PRO A 69 3.83 11.10 -6.53
C PRO A 69 5.34 11.20 -6.24
N LEU A 70 6.14 11.20 -7.29
CA LEU A 70 7.61 11.20 -7.16
C LEU A 70 8.20 12.58 -6.86
N ASP A 71 7.41 13.62 -7.09
CA ASP A 71 7.77 15.04 -7.11
C ASP A 71 7.00 15.89 -6.10
N ALA A 72 6.29 15.26 -5.15
CA ALA A 72 5.69 15.95 -4.01
C ALA A 72 6.71 16.34 -2.94
#